data_AF-A0A381VIQ9-F1
#
_entry.id   AF-A0A381VIQ9-F1
#
_cell.length_a   1.000
_cell.length_b   1.000
_cell.length_c   1.000
_cell.angle_alpha   90.00
_cell.angle_beta   90.00
_cell.angle_gamma   90.00
#
_symmetry.space_group_name_H-M   'P 1'
#
loop_
_entity.id
_entity.type
_entity.pdbx_description
1 polymer ?
#
loop_
_entity_poly.entity_id
_entity_poly.type
_entity_poly.pdbx_seq_one_letter_code
_entity_poly.pdbx_strand_id
1 'polypeptide(L)'
;MFELIGLGVAAIVGIFGHIKSRKFVGQRLRFTSVIEKPGIGLVAGVIATILASPIVAVLPIIGTGTAVAFGAGVGTGVVLGSRDAKKPLLGD
;
A
#
# COMPACT_ATOMS: atom_id res chain seq x y z
N MET A 1 -12.82 -5.70 22.99
CA MET A 1 -11.62 -4.85 23.11
C MET A 1 -10.56 -5.18 22.07
N PHE A 2 -10.19 -6.46 21.91
CA PHE A 2 -9.20 -6.88 20.89
C PHE A 2 -9.54 -6.46 19.46
N GLU A 3 -10.82 -6.51 19.07
CA GLU A 3 -11.28 -6.04 17.74
C GLU A 3 -11.01 -4.55 17.49
N LEU A 4 -11.20 -3.69 18.49
CA LEU A 4 -10.92 -2.25 18.36
C LEU A 4 -9.42 -1.98 18.24
N ILE A 5 -8.60 -2.77 18.94
CA ILE A 5 -7.14 -2.73 18.81
C ILE A 5 -6.72 -3.21 17.43
N GLY A 6 -7.28 -4.32 16.94
CA GLY A 6 -7.04 -4.85 15.59
C GLY A 6 -7.42 -3.85 14.51
N LEU A 7 -8.56 -3.16 14.65
CA LEU A 7 -8.99 -2.10 13.75
C LEU A 7 -8.04 -0.89 13.79
N GLY A 8 -7.63 -0.46 14.99
CA GLY A 8 -6.64 0.62 15.13
C GLY A 8 -5.32 0.28 14.45
N VAL A 9 -4.82 -0.95 14.64
CA VAL A 9 -3.62 -1.44 13.96
C VAL A 9 -3.83 -1.51 12.44
N ALA A 10 -4.97 -2.02 11.98
CA ALA A 10 -5.30 -2.08 10.55
C ALA A 10 -5.29 -0.70 9.90
N ALA A 11 -5.87 0.31 10.58
CA ALA A 11 -5.88 1.68 10.11
C ALA A 11 -4.46 2.26 10.02
N ILE A 12 -3.65 2.11 11.08
CA ILE A 12 -2.27 2.61 11.12
C ILE A 12 -1.43 1.95 10.03
N VAL A 13 -1.48 0.61 9.92
CA VAL A 13 -0.71 -0.16 8.95
C VAL A 13 -1.15 0.15 7.52
N GLY A 14 -2.46 0.29 7.27
CA GLY A 14 -3.00 0.69 5.97
C GLY A 14 -2.54 2.09 5.56
N ILE A 15 -2.65 3.08 6.45
CA ILE A 15 -2.18 4.46 6.20
C ILE A 15 -0.67 4.48 5.96
N PHE A 16 0.10 3.77 6.79
CA PHE A 16 1.54 3.71 6.66
C PHE A 16 1.97 3.06 5.34
N GLY A 17 1.32 1.95 4.98
CA GLY A 17 1.51 1.27 3.69
C GLY A 17 1.20 2.20 2.51
N HIS A 18 0.11 2.97 2.61
CA HIS A 18 -0.24 3.96 1.59
C HIS A 18 0.84 5.03 1.41
N ILE A 19 1.26 5.69 2.49
CA ILE A 19 2.23 6.78 2.44
C ILE A 19 3.58 6.28 1.92
N LYS A 20 4.06 5.13 2.43
CA LYS A 20 5.35 4.56 2.02
C LYS A 20 5.34 4.13 0.56
N SER A 21 4.30 3.43 0.13
CA SER A 21 4.17 2.98 -1.27
C SER A 21 4.07 4.15 -2.22
N ARG A 22 3.28 5.19 -1.89
CA ARG A 22 3.17 6.41 -2.68
C ARG A 22 4.52 7.10 -2.85
N LYS A 23 5.24 7.32 -1.75
CA LYS A 23 6.56 7.96 -1.77
C LYS A 23 7.58 7.14 -2.54
N PHE A 24 7.61 5.82 -2.33
CA PHE A 24 8.56 4.94 -3.01
C PHE A 24 8.31 4.92 -4.52
N VAL A 25 7.06 4.75 -4.95
CA VAL A 25 6.73 4.74 -6.38
C VAL A 25 7.00 6.10 -7.03
N GLY A 26 6.55 7.19 -6.40
CA GLY A 26 6.70 8.55 -6.92
C GLY A 26 8.14 9.05 -7.00
N GLN A 27 9.02 8.60 -6.10
CA GLN A 27 10.40 9.09 -6.03
C GLN A 27 11.43 8.11 -6.58
N ARG A 28 11.29 6.82 -6.30
CA ARG A 28 12.30 5.79 -6.63
C ARG A 28 11.96 5.03 -7.91
N LEU A 29 10.69 4.66 -8.11
CA LEU A 29 10.27 3.90 -9.29
C LEU A 29 9.83 4.77 -10.48
N ARG A 30 9.91 6.10 -10.36
CA ARG A 30 9.52 7.04 -11.43
C ARG A 30 10.25 6.85 -12.76
N PHE A 31 11.39 6.18 -12.74
CA PHE A 31 12.23 5.93 -13.92
C PHE A 31 12.05 4.53 -14.51
N THR A 32 11.05 3.77 -14.06
CA THR A 32 10.85 2.38 -14.47
C THR A 32 9.56 2.23 -15.26
N SER A 33 9.58 1.49 -16.37
CA SER A 33 8.38 1.21 -17.19
C SER A 33 7.27 0.44 -16.45
N VAL A 34 7.60 -0.17 -15.31
CA VAL A 34 6.65 -0.92 -14.46
C VAL A 34 5.52 -0.03 -13.94
N ILE A 35 5.80 1.25 -13.63
CA ILE A 35 4.79 2.16 -13.06
C ILE A 35 3.81 2.71 -14.10
N GLU A 36 4.10 2.51 -15.39
CA GLU A 36 3.24 2.97 -16.49
C GLU A 36 2.11 1.99 -16.80
N LYS A 37 2.23 0.73 -16.34
CA LYS A 37 1.27 -0.33 -16.65
C LYS A 37 -0.09 -0.06 -16.01
N PRO A 38 -1.21 -0.21 -16.77
CA PRO A 38 -2.54 -0.13 -16.20
C PRO A 38 -2.72 -1.24 -15.17
N GLY A 39 -3.29 -0.90 -14.01
CA GLY A 39 -3.55 -1.87 -12.94
C GLY A 39 -2.36 -2.18 -12.02
N ILE A 40 -1.22 -1.49 -12.16
CA ILE A 40 -0.05 -1.73 -11.27
C ILE A 40 -0.39 -1.62 -9.78
N GLY A 41 -1.30 -0.71 -9.41
CA GLY A 41 -1.76 -0.58 -8.04
C GLY A 41 -2.60 -1.77 -7.54
N LEU A 42 -3.42 -2.38 -8.40
CA LEU A 42 -4.19 -3.56 -8.02
C LEU A 42 -3.26 -4.76 -7.81
N VAL A 43 -2.33 -4.97 -8.73
CA VAL A 43 -1.33 -6.04 -8.64
C VAL A 43 -0.48 -5.85 -7.38
N ALA A 44 0.02 -4.64 -7.12
CA ALA A 44 0.79 -4.35 -5.92
C ALA A 44 -0.01 -4.55 -4.63
N GLY A 45 -1.29 -4.18 -4.60
CA GLY A 45 -2.17 -4.40 -3.46
C GLY A 45 -2.40 -5.89 -3.18
N VAL A 46 -2.69 -6.69 -4.21
CA VAL A 46 -2.89 -8.14 -4.08
C VAL A 46 -1.61 -8.82 -3.61
N ILE A 47 -0.46 -8.50 -4.22
CA ILE A 47 0.83 -9.05 -3.80
C ILE A 47 1.12 -8.65 -2.35
N ALA A 48 0.88 -7.40 -1.97
CA ALA A 48 1.07 -6.93 -0.60
C ALA A 48 0.18 -7.66 0.40
N THR A 49 -1.09 -7.92 0.08
CA THR A 49 -1.98 -8.72 0.93
C THR A 49 -1.48 -10.15 1.07
N ILE A 50 -1.08 -10.80 -0.03
CA ILE A 50 -0.56 -12.18 0.01
C ILE A 50 0.70 -12.25 0.87
N LEU A 51 1.63 -11.29 0.72
CA LEU A 51 2.85 -11.24 1.53
C LEU A 51 2.60 -10.86 2.99
N ALA A 52 1.58 -10.07 3.28
CA ALA A 52 1.18 -9.75 4.66
C ALA A 52 0.44 -10.91 5.33
N SER A 53 -0.18 -11.80 4.56
CA SER A 53 -1.03 -12.88 5.09
C SER A 53 -0.33 -13.80 6.11
N PRO A 54 0.93 -14.25 5.94
CA PRO A 54 1.58 -15.13 6.91
C PRO A 54 1.89 -14.40 8.21
N ILE A 55 2.18 -13.09 8.14
CA ILE A 55 2.47 -12.26 9.32
C ILE A 55 1.20 -12.09 10.14
N VAL A 56 0.11 -11.72 9.48
CA VAL A 56 -1.20 -11.50 10.11
C VAL A 56 -1.76 -12.82 10.67
N ALA A 57 -1.53 -13.96 10.03
CA ALA A 57 -1.93 -15.27 10.53
C ALA A 57 -1.25 -15.70 11.84
N VAL A 58 -0.05 -15.17 12.13
CA VAL A 58 0.69 -15.47 13.37
C VAL A 58 0.23 -14.56 14.53
N LEU A 59 -0.41 -13.43 14.24
CA LEU A 59 -0.81 -12.42 15.23
C LEU A 59 -2.31 -12.59 15.58
N PRO A 60 -2.65 -13.22 16.73
CA PRO A 60 -4.04 -13.50 17.10
C PRO A 60 -4.90 -12.24 17.36
N ILE A 61 -4.30 -11.04 17.37
CA ILE A 61 -4.97 -9.75 17.60
C ILE A 61 -5.28 -9.03 16.29
N ILE A 62 -4.57 -9.38 15.21
CA ILE A 62 -4.55 -8.62 13.97
C ILE A 62 -5.13 -9.56 12.91
N GLY A 63 -6.44 -9.56 12.73
CA GLY A 63 -7.12 -10.50 11.84
C GLY A 63 -6.91 -10.23 10.34
N THR A 64 -7.53 -11.05 9.49
CA THR A 64 -7.47 -10.95 8.02
C THR A 64 -7.79 -9.55 7.48
N GLY A 65 -8.64 -8.78 8.17
CA GLY A 65 -8.95 -7.39 7.83
C GLY A 65 -7.72 -6.47 7.76
N THR A 66 -6.67 -6.74 8.53
CA THR A 66 -5.43 -5.94 8.49
C THR A 66 -4.58 -6.24 7.25
N ALA A 67 -4.52 -7.50 6.81
CA ALA A 67 -3.82 -7.84 5.56
C ALA A 67 -4.51 -7.20 4.35
N VAL A 68 -5.84 -7.16 4.37
CA VAL A 68 -6.65 -6.48 3.34
C VAL A 68 -6.47 -4.96 3.42
N ALA A 69 -6.54 -4.37 4.62
CA ALA A 69 -6.34 -2.93 4.82
C ALA A 69 -4.92 -2.49 4.40
N PHE A 70 -3.91 -3.30 4.71
CA PHE A 70 -2.54 -3.06 4.27
C PHE A 70 -2.41 -3.12 2.75
N GLY A 71 -2.93 -4.17 2.10
CA GLY A 71 -2.88 -4.28 0.64
C GLY A 71 -3.66 -3.19 -0.06
N ALA A 72 -4.83 -2.81 0.44
CA ALA A 72 -5.59 -1.67 -0.06
C ALA A 72 -4.82 -0.34 0.10
N GLY A 73 -4.19 -0.14 1.26
CA GLY A 73 -3.31 1.00 1.50
C GLY A 73 -2.14 1.04 0.51
N VAL A 74 -1.40 -0.06 0.37
CA VAL A 74 -0.30 -0.19 -0.57
C VAL A 74 -0.77 0.05 -2.01
N GLY A 75 -1.84 -0.62 -2.45
CA GLY A 75 -2.33 -0.51 -3.82
C GLY A 75 -2.76 0.91 -4.18
N THR A 76 -3.53 1.56 -3.31
CA THR A 76 -3.89 2.98 -3.49
C THR A 76 -2.68 3.90 -3.47
N GLY A 77 -1.70 3.63 -2.58
CA GLY A 77 -0.44 4.36 -2.53
C GLY A 77 0.35 4.23 -3.82
N VAL A 78 0.43 3.03 -4.39
CA VAL A 78 1.09 2.77 -5.68
C VAL A 78 0.41 3.51 -6.83
N VAL A 79 -0.93 3.52 -6.89
CA VAL A 79 -1.66 4.29 -7.92
C VAL A 79 -1.36 5.78 -7.82
N LEU A 80 -1.40 6.35 -6.61
CA LEU A 80 -1.12 7.78 -6.46
C LEU A 80 0.36 8.08 -6.71
N GLY A 81 1.27 7.21 -6.28
CA GLY A 81 2.70 7.37 -6.53
C GLY A 81 3.05 7.31 -8.01
N SER A 82 2.38 6.46 -8.79
CA SER A 82 2.60 6.41 -10.24
C SER A 82 2.08 7.65 -10.96
N ARG A 83 1.02 8.28 -10.44
CA ARG A 83 0.53 9.58 -10.91
C ARG A 83 1.50 10.71 -10.54
N ASP A 84 2.00 10.72 -9.30
CA ASP A 84 2.98 11.71 -8.84
C ASP A 84 4.28 11.63 -9.65
N ALA A 85 4.72 10.42 -10.00
CA ALA A 85 5.90 10.20 -10.84
C ALA A 85 5.78 10.82 -12.25
N LYS A 86 4.56 10.94 -12.77
CA LYS A 86 4.27 11.53 -14.08
C LYS A 86 4.08 13.05 -14.03
N LYS A 87 4.01 13.63 -12.83
CA LYS A 87 3.82 15.07 -12.67
C LYS A 87 5.13 15.78 -13.02
N PRO A 88 5.12 16.80 -13.89
CA PRO A 88 6.32 17.58 -14.20
C PRO A 88 6.93 18.15 -12.91
N LEU A 89 8.26 18.22 -12.83
CA LEU A 89 8.99 18.85 -11.72
C LEU A 89 8.79 20.38 -11.66
N LEU A 90 8.04 20.94 -12.61
CA LEU A 90 7.66 22.33 -12.68
C LEU A 90 6.22 22.50 -12.18
N GLY A 91 6.11 22.95 -10.94
CA GLY A 91 5.12 23.94 -10.57
C GLY A 91 5.88 25.25 -10.34
N ASP A 92 5.58 26.22 -11.18
CA ASP A 92 5.56 27.67 -10.92
C ASP A 92 5.17 28.02 -9.48
#